data_AF-A0A212KM10-F1
#
_entry.id   AF-A0A212KM10-F1
#
_cell.length_a   1.000
_cell.length_b   1.000
_cell.length_c   1.000
_cell.angle_alpha   90.00
_cell.angle_beta   90.00
_cell.angle_gamma   90.00
#
_symmetry.space_group_name_H-M   'P 1'
#
loop_
_entity.id
_entity.type
_entity.pdbx_description
1 polymer ?
#
loop_
_entity_poly.entity_id
_entity_poly.type
_entity_poly.pdbx_seq_one_letter_code
_entity_poly.pdbx_strand_id
1 'polypeptide(L)'
;MSDAPTRDQNKFIVRMPDGMRDRIREAAEANNRSMNAEIVARLEESFSGETKLSLEAVRELIPILAKLVKADENAHRRPHAPTILGGDLPAPPDEKE
;
A
#
# COMPACT_ATOMS: atom_id res chain seq x y z
N MET A 1 -12.54 38.58 -0.52
CA MET A 1 -11.95 37.22 -0.56
C MET A 1 -10.52 37.36 -0.10
N SER A 2 -10.18 36.69 0.99
CA SER A 2 -8.95 36.88 1.76
C SER A 2 -7.77 36.19 1.08
N ASP A 3 -6.98 36.96 0.32
CA ASP A 3 -5.60 36.59 -0.02
C ASP A 3 -4.75 36.67 1.25
N ALA A 4 -4.61 35.55 1.95
CA ALA A 4 -3.66 35.44 3.05
C ALA A 4 -2.24 35.62 2.48
N PRO A 5 -1.41 36.46 3.11
CA PRO A 5 -0.14 36.82 2.50
C PRO A 5 0.78 35.60 2.47
N THR A 6 1.16 35.19 1.26
CA THR A 6 2.28 34.27 0.97
C THR A 6 3.65 34.88 1.35
N ARG A 7 3.68 35.79 2.34
CA ARG A 7 4.76 36.78 2.56
C ARG A 7 5.99 36.22 3.26
N ASP A 8 5.91 35.04 3.89
CA ASP A 8 7.02 34.49 4.69
C ASP A 8 7.50 33.10 4.21
N GLN A 9 7.46 32.84 2.89
CA GLN A 9 8.11 31.64 2.34
C GLN A 9 9.48 32.02 1.75
N ASN A 10 10.55 31.45 2.32
CA ASN A 10 11.91 31.56 1.76
C ASN A 10 11.92 30.93 0.36
N LYS A 11 12.07 31.77 -0.66
CA LYS A 11 12.12 31.33 -2.07
C LYS A 11 13.55 30.95 -2.42
N PHE A 12 13.72 29.76 -2.99
CA PHE A 12 15.01 29.27 -3.46
C PHE A 12 14.92 28.86 -4.93
N ILE A 13 15.87 29.29 -5.76
CA ILE A 13 15.92 28.94 -7.19
C ILE A 13 16.81 27.71 -7.34
N VAL A 14 16.21 26.58 -7.74
CA VAL A 14 16.91 25.34 -8.04
C VAL A 14 17.23 25.27 -9.54
N ARG A 15 18.50 25.07 -9.90
CA ARG A 15 18.89 24.73 -11.27
C ARG A 15 18.76 23.22 -11.45
N MET A 16 17.78 22.81 -12.25
CA MET A 16 17.51 21.41 -12.54
C MET A 16 18.22 20.98 -13.83
N PRO A 17 18.83 19.78 -13.88
CA PRO A 17 19.28 19.18 -15.13
C PRO A 17 18.09 18.81 -16.02
N ASP A 18 18.37 18.56 -17.30
CA ASP A 18 17.35 18.23 -18.30
C ASP A 18 16.48 17.03 -17.88
N GLY A 19 15.17 17.15 -18.13
CA GLY A 19 14.17 16.13 -17.78
C GLY A 19 13.85 16.00 -16.28
N MET A 20 14.60 16.60 -15.36
CA MET A 20 14.30 16.50 -13.93
C MET A 20 12.99 17.20 -13.56
N ARG A 21 12.67 18.32 -14.21
CA ARG A 21 11.41 19.03 -13.99
C ARG A 21 10.19 18.18 -14.39
N ASP A 22 10.29 17.44 -15.48
CA ASP A 22 9.21 16.55 -15.94
C ASP A 22 8.98 15.41 -14.96
N ARG A 23 10.06 14.77 -14.51
CA ARG A 23 10.00 13.71 -13.49
C ARG A 23 9.35 14.19 -12.19
N ILE A 24 9.65 15.41 -11.74
CA ILE A 24 9.02 15.98 -10.53
C ILE A 24 7.53 16.23 -10.75
N ARG A 25 7.12 16.68 -11.95
CA ARG A 25 5.71 16.89 -12.27
C ARG A 25 4.92 15.60 -12.24
N GLU A 26 5.41 14.56 -12.91
CA GLU A 26 4.77 13.25 -12.95
C GLU A 26 4.61 12.67 -11.54
N ALA A 27 5.65 12.78 -10.70
CA ALA A 27 5.58 12.33 -9.31
C ALA A 27 4.57 13.15 -8.47
N ALA A 28 4.51 14.47 -8.70
CA ALA A 28 3.56 15.33 -8.01
C ALA A 28 2.11 14.98 -8.40
N GLU A 29 1.84 14.73 -9.68
CA GLU A 29 0.53 14.28 -10.17
C GLU A 29 0.14 12.92 -9.56
N ALA A 30 1.06 11.94 -9.57
CA ALA A 30 0.83 10.63 -8.97
C ALA A 30 0.52 10.72 -7.46
N ASN A 31 1.15 11.66 -6.76
CA ASN A 31 0.97 11.87 -5.32
C ASN A 31 -0.14 12.88 -4.98
N ASN A 32 -0.87 13.41 -5.96
CA ASN A 32 -1.91 14.44 -5.80
C ASN A 32 -1.40 15.69 -5.04
N ARG A 33 -0.18 16.14 -5.35
CA ARG A 33 0.48 17.30 -4.75
C ARG A 33 0.85 18.33 -5.81
N SER A 34 1.10 19.58 -5.38
CA SER A 34 1.78 20.55 -6.24
C SER A 34 3.24 20.15 -6.41
N MET A 35 3.88 20.56 -7.52
CA MET A 35 5.32 20.33 -7.72
C MET A 35 6.16 20.84 -6.54
N ASN A 36 5.81 21.99 -5.96
CA ASN A 36 6.52 22.53 -4.80
C ASN A 36 6.36 21.64 -3.56
N ALA A 37 5.13 21.20 -3.28
CA ALA A 37 4.87 20.28 -2.16
C ALA A 37 5.61 18.95 -2.33
N GLU A 38 5.73 18.46 -3.56
CA GLU A 38 6.48 17.24 -3.85
C GLU A 38 8.01 17.42 -3.68
N ILE A 39 8.56 18.56 -4.08
CA ILE A 39 9.98 18.91 -3.84
C ILE A 39 10.25 18.96 -2.34
N VAL A 40 9.39 19.63 -1.57
CA VAL A 40 9.52 19.73 -0.12
C VAL A 40 9.44 18.35 0.53
N ALA A 41 8.44 17.53 0.18
CA ALA A 41 8.29 16.19 0.73
C ALA A 41 9.54 15.31 0.50
N ARG A 42 10.13 15.36 -0.71
CA ARG A 42 11.38 14.63 -0.98
C ARG A 42 12.57 15.15 -0.19
N LEU A 43 12.67 16.46 -0.01
CA LEU A 43 13.73 17.06 0.81
C LEU A 43 13.57 16.65 2.28
N GLU A 44 12.35 16.74 2.82
CA GLU A 44 12.03 16.26 4.17
C GLU A 44 12.39 14.79 4.33
N GLU A 45 12.01 13.92 3.40
CA GLU A 45 12.37 12.50 3.40
C GLU A 45 13.90 12.31 3.41
N SER A 46 14.63 13.08 2.59
CA SER A 46 16.10 13.00 2.53
C SER A 46 16.78 13.45 3.83
N PHE A 47 16.19 14.41 4.56
CA PHE A 47 16.68 14.88 5.85
C PHE A 47 16.18 14.05 7.03
N SER A 48 15.13 13.26 6.83
CA SER A 48 14.57 12.34 7.82
C SER A 48 15.51 11.17 8.14
N GLY A 49 16.66 11.10 7.45
CA GLY A 49 17.91 10.46 7.86
C GLY A 49 17.71 9.16 8.62
N GLU A 50 17.61 8.04 7.89
CA GLU A 50 17.46 6.68 8.42
C GLU A 50 16.40 6.61 9.53
N THR A 51 15.21 6.11 9.22
CA THR A 51 14.28 5.66 10.28
C THR A 51 15.01 4.59 11.11
N LYS A 52 15.73 5.01 12.14
CA LYS A 52 16.31 4.16 13.16
C LYS A 52 15.14 3.72 14.00
N LEU A 53 14.47 2.68 13.52
CA LEU A 53 13.52 1.96 14.34
C LEU A 53 14.31 1.52 15.57
N SER A 54 13.92 2.04 16.73
CA SER A 54 14.52 1.56 17.97
C SER A 54 14.19 0.07 18.09
N LEU A 55 15.13 -0.71 18.65
CA LEU A 55 14.90 -2.13 18.89
C LEU A 55 13.62 -2.34 19.73
N GLU A 56 13.29 -1.38 20.60
CA GLU A 56 12.07 -1.38 21.39
C GLU A 56 10.82 -1.23 20.52
N ALA A 57 10.80 -0.29 19.57
CA ALA A 57 9.70 -0.13 18.63
C ALA A 57 9.52 -1.38 17.75
N VAL A 58 10.61 -2.01 17.32
CA VAL A 58 10.57 -3.28 16.56
C VAL A 58 9.99 -4.41 17.42
N ARG A 59 10.40 -4.49 18.69
CA ARG A 59 9.94 -5.52 19.63
C ARG A 59 8.43 -5.47 19.87
N GLU A 60 7.87 -4.26 20.01
CA GLU A 60 6.43 -4.05 20.18
C GLU A 60 5.61 -4.44 18.94
N LEU A 61 6.21 -4.43 17.74
CA LEU A 61 5.55 -4.84 16.50
C LEU A 61 5.51 -6.36 16.28
N ILE A 62 6.46 -7.13 16.84
CA ILE A 62 6.53 -8.60 16.72
C ILE A 62 5.20 -9.30 17.07
N PRO A 63 4.55 -9.03 18.22
CA PRO A 63 3.30 -9.71 18.55
C PRO A 63 2.14 -9.34 17.62
N ILE A 64 2.15 -8.14 17.04
CA ILE A 64 1.13 -7.69 16.09
C ILE A 64 1.28 -8.43 14.77
N LEU A 65 2.51 -8.51 14.23
CA LEU A 65 2.82 -9.26 13.02
C LEU A 65 2.50 -10.75 13.18
N ALA A 66 2.82 -11.36 14.34
CA ALA A 66 2.51 -12.76 14.62
C ALA A 66 1.00 -13.05 14.60
N LYS A 67 0.15 -12.10 15.01
CA LYS A 67 -1.31 -12.26 14.93
C LYS A 67 -1.81 -12.19 13.50
N LEU A 68 -1.24 -11.31 12.67
CA LEU A 68 -1.60 -11.20 11.25
C LEU A 68 -1.22 -12.46 10.46
N VAL A 69 -0.05 -13.04 10.72
CA VAL A 69 0.36 -14.32 10.11
C VAL A 69 -0.59 -15.46 10.47
N LYS A 70 -0.94 -15.61 11.76
CA LYS A 70 -1.89 -16.64 12.19
C LYS A 70 -3.30 -16.45 11.63
N ALA A 71 -3.72 -15.20 11.40
CA ALA A 71 -5.02 -14.91 10.78
C ALA A 71 -5.05 -15.33 9.30
N ASP A 72 -3.94 -15.15 8.59
CA ASP A 72 -3.80 -15.58 7.19
C ASP A 72 -3.73 -17.12 7.06
N GLU A 73 -3.04 -17.80 7.96
CA GLU A 73 -3.03 -19.27 8.02
C GLU A 73 -4.43 -19.86 8.29
N ASN A 74 -5.20 -19.23 9.17
CA ASN A 74 -6.59 -19.63 9.43
C ASN A 74 -7.52 -19.35 8.24
N ALA A 75 -7.24 -18.32 7.44
CA ALA A 75 -8.01 -18.02 6.23
C ALA A 75 -7.78 -19.07 5.12
N HIS A 76 -6.58 -19.66 5.05
CA HIS A 76 -6.22 -20.72 4.11
C HIS A 76 -6.68 -22.13 4.55
N ARG A 77 -6.98 -22.34 5.84
CA ARG A 77 -7.48 -23.60 6.41
C ARG A 77 -9.01 -23.74 6.40
N ARG A 78 -9.75 -23.07 5.50
CA ARG A 78 -11.20 -23.32 5.36
C ARG A 78 -11.40 -24.82 5.09
N PRO A 79 -12.15 -25.56 5.93
CA PRO A 79 -12.44 -26.95 5.64
C PRO A 79 -13.26 -26.98 4.35
N HIS A 80 -12.76 -27.71 3.36
CA HIS A 80 -13.54 -28.19 2.23
C HIS A 80 -14.83 -28.79 2.80
N ALA A 81 -15.98 -28.18 2.47
CA ALA A 81 -17.27 -28.66 2.91
C ALA A 81 -17.38 -30.16 2.57
N PRO A 82 -17.88 -31.02 3.48
CA PRO A 82 -17.97 -32.43 3.19
C PRO A 82 -18.87 -32.62 1.99
N THR A 83 -18.33 -33.19 0.91
CA THR A 83 -19.12 -33.68 -0.22
C THR A 83 -20.13 -34.66 0.34
N ILE A 84 -21.41 -34.30 0.30
CA ILE A 84 -22.51 -35.23 0.60
C ILE A 84 -22.50 -36.29 -0.51
N LEU A 85 -21.82 -37.41 -0.27
CA LEU A 85 -21.89 -38.60 -1.09
C LEU A 85 -23.02 -39.45 -0.53
N GLY A 86 -24.17 -39.44 -1.21
CA GLY A 86 -25.34 -40.19 -0.77
C GLY A 86 -26.63 -39.70 -1.41
N GLY A 87 -26.68 -39.74 -2.74
CA GLY A 87 -27.91 -39.52 -3.51
C GLY A 87 -27.87 -40.46 -4.70
N ASP A 88 -28.60 -41.55 -4.56
CA ASP A 88 -28.83 -42.60 -5.56
C ASP A 88 -29.13 -41.98 -6.93
N LEU A 89 -28.26 -42.23 -7.92
CA LEU A 89 -28.58 -41.91 -9.31
C LEU A 89 -29.36 -43.10 -9.86
N PRO A 90 -30.65 -42.97 -10.23
CA PRO A 90 -31.42 -44.11 -10.72
C PRO A 90 -30.77 -44.62 -12.01
N ALA A 91 -30.57 -45.94 -12.08
CA ALA A 91 -30.02 -46.61 -13.26
C ALA A 91 -30.87 -46.27 -14.50
N PRO A 92 -30.24 -46.02 -15.67
CA PRO A 92 -30.98 -45.82 -16.91
C PRO A 92 -31.78 -47.08 -17.25
N PRO A 93 -32.99 -46.95 -17.83
CA PRO A 93 -33.83 -48.10 -18.15
C PRO A 93 -33.15 -48.96 -19.23
N ASP A 94 -33.19 -50.28 -19.02
CA ASP A 94 -32.70 -51.28 -19.96
C ASP A 94 -33.37 -51.11 -21.33
N GLU A 95 -32.59 -50.82 -22.37
CA GLU A 95 -33.04 -50.93 -23.76
C GLU A 95 -33.32 -52.42 -24.08
N LYS A 96 -34.60 -52.74 -24.25
CA LYS A 96 -35.04 -53.93 -25.00
C LYS A 96 -36.01 -53.49 -26.10
N GLU A 97 -35.60 -53.81 -27.32
CA GLU A 97 -36.26 -53.70 -28.64
C GLU A 97 -36.42 -52.33 -29.28
#